data_AF-F9EQ47-F1
#
_entry.id   AF-F9EQ47-F1
#
_cell.length_a   1.000
_cell.length_b   1.000
_cell.length_c   1.000
_cell.angle_alpha   90.00
_cell.angle_beta   90.00
_cell.angle_gamma   90.00
#
_symmetry.space_group_name_H-M   'P 1'
#
loop_
_entity.id
_entity.type
_entity.pdbx_description
1 polymer ?
#
loop_
_entity_poly.entity_id
_entity_poly.type
_entity_poly.pdbx_seq_one_letter_code
_entity_poly.pdbx_strand_id
1 'polypeptide(L)'
;MKLKFELTNEQRKYLGLIPVKDYDMLISVSESISYTNRDIAYLQYGLIYKEIPFSVYEKLIEKLKIETQTCRNECISFGIYADDLKECIKEKSNSPYWEREIEHRVYDLRNPYLIELKRKIFKTFGLDADKTYEENLKMLEVK
;
A
#
# COMPACT_ATOMS: atom_id res chain seq x y z
N MET A 1 18.39 -12.23 20.60
CA MET A 1 18.50 -10.78 20.89
C MET A 1 18.02 -10.00 19.67
N LYS A 2 16.82 -9.41 19.69
CA LYS A 2 16.36 -8.52 18.60
C LYS A 2 17.02 -7.16 18.81
N LEU A 3 18.00 -6.81 17.99
CA LEU A 3 18.44 -5.42 17.90
C LEU A 3 17.24 -4.59 17.40
N LYS A 4 16.71 -3.71 18.24
CA LYS A 4 15.79 -2.65 17.80
C LYS A 4 16.64 -1.57 17.14
N PHE A 5 16.67 -1.57 15.80
CA PHE A 5 17.32 -0.53 15.01
C PHE A 5 16.46 0.73 14.83
N GLU A 6 15.27 0.77 15.44
CA GLU A 6 14.35 1.87 15.24
C GLU A 6 14.21 2.74 16.49
N LEU A 7 14.45 4.04 16.31
CA LEU A 7 14.31 5.07 17.34
C LEU A 7 12.83 5.37 17.58
N THR A 8 12.44 5.58 18.84
CA THR A 8 11.10 6.09 19.16
C THR A 8 10.93 7.53 18.68
N ASN A 9 9.69 8.00 18.53
CA ASN A 9 9.43 9.40 18.19
C ASN A 9 9.97 10.39 19.23
N GLU A 10 9.99 10.00 20.51
CA GLU A 10 10.67 10.76 21.57
C GLU A 10 12.18 10.82 21.33
N GLN A 11 12.83 9.71 20.98
CA GLN A 11 14.26 9.70 20.67
C GLN A 11 14.60 10.50 19.40
N ARG A 12 13.74 10.44 18.37
CA ARG A 12 13.85 11.20 17.13
C ARG A 12 13.82 12.72 17.38
N LYS A 13 12.99 13.18 18.33
CA LYS A 13 12.89 14.59 18.72
C LYS A 13 14.23 15.18 19.20
N TYR A 14 14.99 14.43 20.00
CA TYR A 14 16.30 14.87 20.49
C TYR A 14 17.34 15.03 19.37
N LEU A 15 17.15 14.32 18.26
CA LEU A 15 18.01 14.39 17.07
C LEU A 15 17.48 15.38 16.02
N GLY A 16 16.41 16.13 16.32
CA GLY A 16 15.75 17.01 15.37
C GLY A 16 15.09 16.27 14.21
N LEU A 17 14.89 14.95 14.33
CA LEU A 17 14.22 14.13 13.34
C LEU A 17 12.70 14.29 13.47
N ILE A 18 12.02 14.34 12.33
CA ILE A 18 10.56 14.40 12.26
C ILE A 18 9.99 13.12 12.89
N PRO A 19 8.93 13.21 13.73
CA PRO A 19 8.24 12.02 14.23
C PRO A 19 7.77 11.17 13.07
N VAL A 20 8.07 9.88 13.13
CA VAL A 20 7.48 8.89 12.24
C VAL A 20 6.04 8.70 12.69
N LYS A 21 5.10 9.27 11.94
CA LYS A 21 3.73 8.77 11.95
C LYS A 21 3.76 7.31 11.46
N ASP A 22 2.77 6.51 11.84
CA ASP A 22 2.54 5.20 11.21
C ASP A 22 2.41 5.42 9.69
N TYR A 23 3.53 5.30 8.98
CA TYR A 23 3.54 5.31 7.54
C TYR A 23 3.12 3.91 7.13
N ASP A 24 2.03 3.86 6.38
CA ASP A 24 1.52 2.60 5.88
C ASP A 24 2.58 1.92 5.01
N MET A 25 2.71 0.60 5.14
CA MET A 25 3.67 -0.16 4.33
C MET A 25 3.25 -0.12 2.87
N LEU A 26 4.20 -0.32 1.95
CA LEU A 26 3.89 -0.47 0.53
C LEU A 26 2.88 -1.61 0.33
N ILE A 27 1.86 -1.33 -0.47
CA ILE A 27 0.81 -2.26 -0.83
C ILE A 27 0.87 -2.49 -2.34
N SER A 28 1.01 -3.74 -2.76
CA SER A 28 0.95 -4.16 -4.15
C SER A 28 -0.09 -5.25 -4.31
N VAL A 29 -0.95 -5.12 -5.31
CA VAL A 29 -1.97 -6.13 -5.65
C VAL A 29 -1.98 -6.36 -7.15
N SER A 30 -1.81 -7.61 -7.56
CA SER A 30 -1.88 -7.98 -8.97
C SER A 30 -2.09 -9.48 -9.17
N GLU A 31 -2.29 -9.85 -10.43
CA GLU A 31 -2.15 -11.22 -10.88
C GLU A 31 -0.69 -11.70 -10.75
N SER A 32 -0.48 -12.99 -10.59
CA SER A 32 0.87 -13.53 -10.56
C SER A 32 1.61 -13.29 -11.87
N ILE A 33 2.87 -12.87 -11.75
CA ILE A 33 3.80 -12.71 -12.87
C ILE A 33 4.47 -14.02 -13.28
N SER A 34 4.23 -15.10 -12.53
CA SER A 34 4.82 -16.41 -12.81
C SER A 34 4.12 -17.07 -13.99
N TYR A 35 4.91 -17.44 -15.00
CA TYR A 35 4.40 -18.20 -16.15
C TYR A 35 3.76 -19.54 -15.74
N THR A 36 4.26 -20.17 -14.68
CA THR A 36 3.83 -21.49 -14.18
C THR A 36 2.71 -21.42 -13.15
N ASN A 37 2.40 -20.24 -12.62
CA ASN A 37 1.37 -20.07 -11.59
C ASN A 37 0.49 -18.86 -11.92
N ARG A 38 -0.31 -18.96 -12.99
CA ARG A 38 -1.20 -17.88 -13.44
C ARG A 38 -2.56 -17.88 -12.76
N ASP A 39 -2.88 -18.96 -12.05
CA ASP A 39 -4.20 -19.15 -11.45
C ASP A 39 -4.33 -18.48 -10.07
N ILE A 40 -3.38 -17.62 -9.70
CA ILE A 40 -3.40 -16.86 -8.45
C ILE A 40 -3.28 -15.35 -8.70
N ALA A 41 -3.85 -14.58 -7.78
CA ALA A 41 -3.54 -13.18 -7.57
C ALA A 41 -2.98 -13.01 -6.15
N TYR A 42 -2.11 -12.02 -5.97
CA TYR A 42 -1.45 -11.76 -4.71
C TYR A 42 -1.78 -10.36 -4.19
N LEU A 43 -1.67 -10.22 -2.87
CA LEU A 43 -1.56 -8.95 -2.17
C LEU A 43 -0.31 -9.02 -1.30
N GLN A 44 0.61 -8.09 -1.54
CA GLN A 44 1.77 -7.85 -0.68
C GLN A 44 1.54 -6.54 0.08
N TYR A 45 1.65 -6.59 1.40
CA TYR A 45 1.51 -5.45 2.29
C TYR A 45 2.63 -5.51 3.33
N GLY A 46 3.74 -4.84 3.08
CA GLY A 46 4.97 -5.03 3.86
C GLY A 46 5.40 -6.51 3.88
N LEU A 47 5.51 -7.11 5.08
CA LEU A 47 5.79 -8.53 5.28
C LEU A 47 4.56 -9.46 5.18
N ILE A 48 3.35 -8.90 4.99
CA ILE A 48 2.13 -9.69 4.81
C ILE A 48 2.02 -10.08 3.34
N TYR A 49 1.92 -11.38 3.08
CA TYR A 49 1.66 -11.92 1.75
C TYR A 49 0.40 -12.79 1.77
N LYS A 50 -0.51 -12.52 0.84
CA LYS A 50 -1.78 -13.25 0.68
C LYS A 50 -1.97 -13.63 -0.78
N GLU A 51 -2.49 -14.83 -0.99
CA GLU A 51 -2.89 -15.31 -2.31
C GLU A 51 -4.39 -15.64 -2.31
N ILE A 52 -5.02 -15.42 -3.46
CA ILE A 52 -6.38 -15.87 -3.76
C ILE A 52 -6.39 -16.47 -5.18
N PRO A 53 -7.37 -17.33 -5.53
CA PRO A 53 -7.54 -17.76 -6.91
C PRO A 53 -7.76 -16.56 -7.85
N PHE A 54 -7.10 -16.57 -9.01
CA PHE A 54 -7.19 -15.49 -9.99
C PHE A 54 -8.63 -15.23 -10.44
N SER A 55 -9.46 -16.27 -10.54
CA SER A 55 -10.89 -16.15 -10.88
C SER A 55 -11.72 -15.34 -9.87
N VAL A 56 -11.29 -15.29 -8.60
CA VAL A 56 -11.91 -14.42 -7.58
C VAL A 56 -11.45 -12.98 -7.78
N TYR A 57 -10.17 -12.78 -8.08
CA TYR A 57 -9.60 -11.47 -8.35
C TYR A 57 -10.19 -10.84 -9.62
N GLU A 58 -10.31 -11.60 -10.70
CA GLU A 58 -10.89 -11.16 -11.97
C GLU A 58 -12.31 -10.60 -11.78
N LYS A 59 -13.17 -11.33 -11.07
CA LYS A 59 -14.53 -10.87 -10.72
C LYS A 59 -14.53 -9.61 -9.87
N LEU A 60 -13.56 -9.48 -8.95
CA LEU A 60 -13.40 -8.29 -8.12
C LEU A 60 -13.04 -7.07 -8.99
N ILE A 61 -12.05 -7.22 -9.86
CA ILE A 61 -11.54 -6.15 -10.72
C ILE A 61 -12.59 -5.71 -11.75
N GLU A 62 -13.33 -6.65 -12.34
CA GLU A 62 -14.48 -6.38 -13.21
C GLU A 62 -15.55 -5.55 -12.48
N LYS A 63 -15.91 -5.96 -11.25
CA LYS A 63 -16.89 -5.23 -10.42
C LYS A 63 -16.40 -3.83 -10.04
N LEU A 64 -15.10 -3.67 -9.80
CA LEU A 64 -14.47 -2.40 -9.46
C LEU A 64 -14.23 -1.50 -10.67
N LYS A 65 -14.33 -2.05 -11.90
CA LYS A 65 -14.07 -1.35 -13.17
C LYS A 65 -12.66 -0.76 -13.24
N ILE A 66 -11.68 -1.54 -12.81
CA ILE A 66 -10.24 -1.22 -12.95
C ILE A 66 -9.54 -2.33 -13.74
N GLU A 67 -8.25 -2.18 -14.05
CA GLU A 67 -7.47 -3.23 -14.70
C GLU A 67 -6.73 -4.05 -13.64
N THR A 68 -6.32 -5.26 -13.99
CA THR A 68 -5.72 -6.21 -13.03
C THR A 68 -4.38 -5.74 -12.46
N GLN A 69 -3.67 -4.86 -13.17
CA GLN A 69 -2.38 -4.30 -12.78
C GLN A 69 -2.47 -2.86 -12.23
N THR A 70 -3.67 -2.26 -12.17
CA THR A 70 -3.83 -0.85 -11.75
C THR A 70 -3.33 -0.58 -10.33
N CYS A 71 -3.40 -1.58 -9.44
CA CYS A 71 -2.95 -1.49 -8.04
C CYS A 71 -1.57 -2.14 -7.80
N ARG A 72 -0.84 -2.50 -8.87
CA ARG A 72 0.48 -3.13 -8.75
C ARG A 72 1.51 -2.08 -8.37
N ASN A 73 2.23 -2.31 -7.27
CA ASN A 73 3.27 -1.41 -6.77
C ASN A 73 4.49 -2.19 -6.27
N GLU A 74 5.29 -2.70 -7.23
CA GLU A 74 6.52 -3.46 -6.97
C GLU A 74 7.77 -2.65 -7.33
N CYS A 75 7.62 -1.33 -7.47
CA CYS A 75 8.72 -0.46 -7.87
C CYS A 75 9.85 -0.53 -6.84
N ILE A 76 11.02 -0.94 -7.32
CA ILE A 76 12.28 -0.96 -6.55
C ILE A 76 13.04 0.37 -6.65
N SER A 77 12.45 1.37 -7.31
CA SER A 77 13.04 2.69 -7.55
C SER A 77 12.23 3.77 -6.83
N PHE A 78 12.86 4.91 -6.59
CA PHE A 78 12.20 6.11 -6.14
C PHE A 78 12.57 7.28 -7.07
N GLY A 79 11.58 8.11 -7.37
CA GLY A 79 11.76 9.35 -8.12
C GLY A 79 11.15 10.50 -7.33
N ILE A 80 11.86 11.63 -7.26
CA ILE A 80 11.33 12.85 -6.67
C ILE A 80 10.98 13.78 -7.84
N TYR A 81 9.69 14.00 -8.05
CA TYR A 81 9.19 15.00 -8.98
C TYR A 81 9.25 16.37 -8.29
N ALA A 82 10.23 17.18 -8.67
CA ALA A 82 10.54 18.42 -7.96
C ALA A 82 9.39 19.42 -7.98
N ASP A 83 8.57 19.45 -9.03
CA ASP A 83 7.43 20.36 -9.13
C ASP A 83 6.27 19.91 -8.21
N ASP A 84 5.90 18.63 -8.24
CA ASP A 84 4.92 18.05 -7.31
C ASP A 84 5.33 18.26 -5.85
N LEU A 85 6.63 18.13 -5.55
CA LEU A 85 7.16 18.38 -4.21
C LEU A 85 6.98 19.86 -3.80
N LYS A 86 7.22 20.81 -4.70
CA LYS A 86 6.99 22.24 -4.42
C LYS A 86 5.52 22.51 -4.12
N GLU A 87 4.61 21.90 -4.86
CA GLU A 87 3.17 22.02 -4.61
C GLU A 87 2.78 21.42 -3.26
N CYS A 88 3.27 20.22 -2.96
CA CYS A 88 3.03 19.59 -1.66
C CYS A 88 3.56 20.44 -0.48
N ILE A 89 4.74 21.06 -0.63
CA ILE A 89 5.31 21.97 0.38
C ILE A 89 4.45 23.22 0.53
N LYS A 90 4.01 23.82 -0.59
CA LYS A 90 3.16 25.01 -0.61
C LYS A 90 1.82 24.74 0.10
N GLU A 91 1.18 23.62 -0.21
CA GLU A 91 -0.10 23.19 0.36
C GLU A 91 0.04 22.56 1.76
N LYS A 92 1.28 22.31 2.22
CA LYS A 92 1.58 21.57 3.46
C LYS A 92 0.82 20.24 3.55
N SER A 93 0.66 19.57 2.40
CA SER A 93 -0.12 18.34 2.25
C SER A 93 0.46 17.49 1.13
N ASN A 94 0.28 16.16 1.20
CA ASN A 94 0.60 15.25 0.11
C ASN A 94 -0.54 15.12 -0.92
N SER A 95 -1.65 15.84 -0.73
CA SER A 95 -2.80 15.82 -1.66
C SER A 95 -2.42 16.04 -3.13
N PRO A 96 -1.56 17.03 -3.49
CA PRO A 96 -1.17 17.24 -4.89
C PRO A 96 -0.53 16.00 -5.52
N TYR A 97 0.35 15.32 -4.79
CA TYR A 97 0.95 14.06 -5.24
C TYR A 97 -0.12 12.97 -5.44
N TRP A 98 -1.04 12.81 -4.49
CA TRP A 98 -2.08 11.77 -4.57
C TRP A 98 -3.11 12.00 -5.69
N GLU A 99 -3.45 13.25 -5.97
CA GLU A 99 -4.33 13.60 -7.09
C GLU A 99 -3.66 13.31 -8.43
N ARG A 100 -2.40 13.71 -8.59
CA ARG A 100 -1.60 13.42 -9.78
C ARG A 100 -1.47 11.93 -10.05
N GLU A 101 -1.22 11.11 -9.03
CA GLU A 101 -1.16 9.64 -9.18
C GLU A 101 -2.47 9.09 -9.78
N ILE A 102 -3.62 9.57 -9.31
CA ILE A 102 -4.93 9.16 -9.82
C ILE A 102 -5.10 9.60 -11.29
N GLU A 103 -4.68 10.81 -11.64
CA GLU A 103 -4.70 11.31 -13.02
C GLU A 103 -3.87 10.43 -13.98
N HIS A 104 -2.75 9.89 -13.49
CA HIS A 104 -1.90 8.96 -14.24
C HIS A 104 -2.37 7.50 -14.14
N ARG A 105 -3.55 7.25 -13.56
CA ARG A 105 -4.13 5.91 -13.35
C ARG A 105 -3.26 4.98 -12.49
N VAL A 106 -2.45 5.55 -11.59
CA VAL A 106 -1.67 4.80 -10.61
C VAL A 106 -2.47 4.73 -9.31
N TYR A 107 -3.03 3.56 -9.01
CA TYR A 107 -3.89 3.39 -7.83
C TYR A 107 -3.11 2.80 -6.67
N ASP A 108 -2.24 3.64 -6.08
CA ASP A 108 -1.59 3.30 -4.82
C ASP A 108 -2.63 3.20 -3.70
N LEU A 109 -2.77 2.02 -3.09
CA LEU A 109 -3.78 1.80 -2.05
C LEU A 109 -3.48 2.51 -0.72
N ARG A 110 -2.34 3.19 -0.60
CA ARG A 110 -2.03 4.12 0.50
C ARG A 110 -2.63 5.50 0.26
N ASN A 111 -3.05 5.81 -0.97
CA ASN A 111 -3.71 7.05 -1.31
C ASN A 111 -5.05 7.17 -0.54
N PRO A 112 -5.23 8.19 0.32
CA PRO A 112 -6.44 8.33 1.13
C PRO A 112 -7.72 8.48 0.30
N TYR A 113 -7.64 9.01 -0.92
CA TYR A 113 -8.78 9.12 -1.83
C TYR A 113 -9.28 7.75 -2.34
N LEU A 114 -8.47 6.69 -2.18
CA LEU A 114 -8.78 5.32 -2.61
C LEU A 114 -9.18 4.39 -1.45
N ILE A 115 -9.54 4.93 -0.28
CA ILE A 115 -9.86 4.10 0.90
C ILE A 115 -10.98 3.08 0.65
N GLU A 116 -12.01 3.45 -0.11
CA GLU A 116 -13.10 2.53 -0.47
C GLU A 116 -12.65 1.39 -1.37
N LEU A 117 -11.67 1.65 -2.24
CA LEU A 117 -11.03 0.63 -3.07
C LEU A 117 -10.19 -0.29 -2.18
N LYS A 118 -9.35 0.28 -1.30
CA LYS A 118 -8.53 -0.46 -0.33
C LYS A 118 -9.39 -1.39 0.52
N ARG A 119 -10.51 -0.91 1.09
CA ARG A 119 -11.47 -1.70 1.89
C ARG A 119 -11.99 -2.93 1.15
N LYS A 120 -12.40 -2.77 -0.11
CA LYS A 120 -12.92 -3.88 -0.94
C LYS A 120 -11.84 -4.90 -1.28
N ILE A 121 -10.64 -4.43 -1.60
CA ILE A 121 -9.49 -5.30 -1.89
C ILE A 121 -9.07 -6.05 -0.63
N PHE A 122 -8.77 -5.34 0.48
CA PHE A 122 -8.34 -5.95 1.74
C PHE A 122 -9.32 -6.99 2.23
N LYS A 123 -10.63 -6.69 2.21
CA LYS A 123 -11.67 -7.64 2.59
C LYS A 123 -11.61 -8.94 1.77
N THR A 124 -11.37 -8.85 0.45
CA THR A 124 -11.24 -10.02 -0.42
C THR A 124 -10.03 -10.89 -0.06
N PHE A 125 -8.92 -10.27 0.34
CA PHE A 125 -7.70 -10.95 0.79
C PHE A 125 -7.69 -11.33 2.29
N GLY A 126 -8.80 -11.10 3.00
CA GLY A 126 -8.94 -11.40 4.42
C GLY A 126 -8.15 -10.49 5.36
N LEU A 127 -7.94 -9.23 4.95
CA LEU A 127 -7.34 -8.15 5.72
C LEU A 127 -8.39 -7.08 6.04
N ASP A 128 -8.03 -6.15 6.92
CA ASP A 128 -8.88 -5.03 7.33
C ASP A 128 -8.18 -3.70 7.03
N ALA A 129 -8.75 -2.92 6.12
CA ALA A 129 -8.17 -1.65 5.66
C ALA A 129 -8.28 -0.52 6.69
N ASP A 130 -9.16 -0.67 7.69
CA ASP A 130 -9.37 0.30 8.77
C ASP A 130 -8.45 0.03 9.97
N LYS A 131 -7.69 -1.08 9.93
CA LYS A 131 -6.66 -1.42 10.90
C LYS A 131 -5.28 -1.02 10.40
N THR A 132 -4.38 -0.80 11.36
CA THR A 132 -2.96 -0.56 11.12
C THR A 132 -2.27 -1.80 10.52
N TYR A 133 -1.06 -1.58 10.01
CA TYR A 133 -0.19 -2.66 9.54
C TYR A 133 0.08 -3.68 10.65
N GLU A 134 0.42 -3.21 11.85
CA GLU A 134 0.75 -4.04 13.00
C GLU A 134 -0.44 -4.89 13.46
N GLU A 135 -1.65 -4.33 13.42
CA GLU A 135 -2.87 -5.06 13.76
C GLU A 135 -3.18 -6.15 12.73
N ASN A 136 -3.07 -5.84 11.43
CA ASN A 136 -3.21 -6.85 10.37
C ASN A 136 -2.14 -7.93 10.48
N LEU A 137 -0.90 -7.56 10.85
CA LEU A 137 0.20 -8.52 11.02
C LEU A 137 -0.09 -9.46 12.19
N LYS A 138 -0.53 -8.94 13.34
CA LYS A 138 -0.92 -9.76 14.52
C LYS A 138 -2.07 -10.71 14.21
N MET A 139 -3.02 -10.32 13.36
CA MET A 139 -4.12 -11.20 12.93
C MET A 139 -3.63 -12.45 12.18
N LEU A 140 -2.39 -12.46 11.67
CA LEU A 140 -1.77 -13.65 11.04
C LEU A 140 -1.11 -14.58 12.06
N GLU A 141 -0.64 -14.04 13.19
CA GLU A 141 0.03 -14.80 14.26
C GLU A 141 -0.95 -15.55 15.17
N VAL A 142 -2.24 -15.18 15.14
CA VAL A 142 -3.31 -15.78 15.96
C VAL A 142 -4.02 -16.95 15.23
N LYS A 143 -3.37 -17.55 14.24
CA LYS A 143 -3.88 -18.72 13.50
C LYS A 143 -3.18 -20.01 13.88
#